data_AF-A0A7W4V2H7-F1
#
_entry.id   AF-A0A7W4V2H7-F1
#
_cell.length_a   1.000
_cell.length_b   1.000
_cell.length_c   1.000
_cell.angle_alpha   90.00
_cell.angle_beta   90.00
_cell.angle_gamma   90.00
#
_symmetry.space_group_name_H-M   'P 1'
#
loop_
_entity.id
_entity.type
_entity.pdbx_description
1 polymer ?
#
loop_
_entity_poly.entity_id
_entity_poly.type
_entity_poly.pdbx_seq_one_letter_code
_entity_poly.pdbx_strand_id
1 'polypeptide(L)'
;MYAGATNGLAGESGCGKTWTALAAAAAELEDSNNVIYIDMEDGPIGLTARMLALGVPPGVLADPVRFAYVRPEEAFRDDVRSIFWALLDQMRPSLVVLDSTGESMALEGTDPNSDDAVALWFQRVATAIATRGPAVLLLDHLPKSDSAAPSPIGSQRKRAAISGAQFIQTIGKEMAFAKGRPGQARLTATKDRHGNFVTGEVSMTLTVNPAPSRGTSSVDALLGPIQDDEWAPTRHMLGISEFLEANQSPQTTAAIKKGVKGKSETVLAALQVLVASGYVTTSSGGRNATLHELVKAFSIGDAYSVPDGVSEGGAPAGGCGHPWHDAKCNPDWCHATHRGRCNKRTEDGYVLDDDGEIVSYPPEMVRQREEQLRRIAEREES
;
A
#
# COMPACT_ATOMS: atom_id res chain seq x y z
N MET A 1 3.77 7.53 16.37
CA MET A 1 3.91 8.98 16.08
C MET A 1 4.80 9.60 17.14
N TYR A 2 5.37 10.79 16.90
CA TYR A 2 6.22 11.45 17.90
C TYR A 2 5.40 12.30 18.88
N ALA A 3 5.52 11.98 20.18
CA ALA A 3 4.98 12.80 21.26
C ALA A 3 5.69 14.16 21.31
N GLY A 4 5.00 15.19 21.79
CA GLY A 4 5.55 16.55 21.84
C GLY A 4 5.68 17.22 20.48
N ALA A 5 5.25 16.56 19.40
CA ALA A 5 5.50 16.98 18.02
C ALA A 5 4.24 16.95 17.16
N THR A 6 4.28 17.76 16.11
CA THR A 6 3.29 17.76 15.03
C THR A 6 3.68 16.70 14.00
N ASN A 7 2.79 15.75 13.77
CA ASN A 7 2.87 14.69 12.79
C ASN A 7 1.78 14.93 11.73
N GLY A 8 1.99 14.47 10.51
CA GLY A 8 1.06 14.71 9.41
C GLY A 8 0.72 13.45 8.63
N LEU A 9 -0.52 13.37 8.19
CA LEU A 9 -1.02 12.35 7.28
C LEU A 9 -1.85 13.03 6.19
N ALA A 10 -1.40 12.90 4.95
CA ALA A 10 -2.12 13.42 3.80
C ALA A 10 -2.37 12.36 2.75
N GLY A 11 -3.33 12.60 1.87
CA GLY A 11 -3.76 11.64 0.87
C GLY A 11 -4.99 12.15 0.15
N GLU A 12 -5.37 11.50 -0.94
CA GLU A 12 -6.59 11.84 -1.66
C GLU A 12 -7.86 11.64 -0.80
N SER A 13 -8.96 12.26 -1.23
CA SER A 13 -10.25 11.97 -0.62
C SER A 13 -10.61 10.50 -0.82
N GLY A 14 -11.10 9.83 0.22
CA GLY A 14 -11.46 8.42 0.18
C GLY A 14 -10.29 7.42 0.29
N CYS A 15 -9.04 7.86 0.43
CA CYS A 15 -7.91 6.93 0.62
C CYS A 15 -7.83 6.31 2.03
N GLY A 16 -8.68 6.75 2.96
CA GLY A 16 -8.79 6.17 4.30
C GLY A 16 -8.03 6.88 5.42
N LYS A 17 -7.68 8.17 5.29
CA LYS A 17 -6.96 8.94 6.31
C LYS A 17 -7.63 8.89 7.69
N THR A 18 -8.94 9.13 7.72
CA THR A 18 -9.75 9.03 8.95
C THR A 18 -9.68 7.62 9.54
N TRP A 19 -9.66 6.55 8.73
CA TRP A 19 -9.49 5.19 9.25
C TRP A 19 -8.11 4.97 9.88
N THR A 20 -7.05 5.51 9.31
CA THR A 20 -5.71 5.50 9.93
C THR A 20 -5.73 6.24 11.27
N ALA A 21 -6.33 7.43 11.31
CA ALA A 21 -6.40 8.22 12.53
C ALA A 21 -7.21 7.52 13.62
N LEU A 22 -8.35 6.91 13.26
CA LEU A 22 -9.18 6.15 14.19
C LEU A 22 -8.51 4.85 14.64
N ALA A 23 -7.77 4.15 13.78
CA ALA A 23 -6.99 2.98 14.17
C ALA A 23 -5.90 3.34 15.18
N ALA A 24 -5.19 4.46 14.96
CA ALA A 24 -4.23 4.97 15.92
C ALA A 24 -4.89 5.38 17.25
N ALA A 25 -6.03 6.08 17.20
CA ALA A 25 -6.80 6.45 18.38
C ALA A 25 -7.31 5.23 19.17
N ALA A 26 -7.81 4.21 18.48
CA ALA A 26 -8.28 2.98 19.10
C ALA A 26 -7.13 2.24 19.82
N ALA A 27 -5.95 2.15 19.19
CA ALA A 27 -4.77 1.55 19.80
C ALA A 27 -4.31 2.30 21.07
N GLU A 28 -4.28 3.64 21.04
CA GLU A 28 -3.96 4.44 22.23
C GLU A 28 -4.97 4.22 23.36
N LEU A 29 -6.26 4.12 23.05
CA LEU A 29 -7.30 3.86 24.05
C LEU A 29 -7.22 2.43 24.61
N GLU A 30 -6.84 1.45 23.78
CA GLU A 30 -6.59 0.06 24.19
C GLU A 30 -5.41 -0.02 25.16
N ASP A 31 -4.34 0.73 24.90
CA ASP A 31 -3.16 0.89 25.77
C ASP A 31 -3.43 1.74 27.03
N SER A 32 -4.70 2.03 27.33
CA SER A 32 -5.15 2.83 28.46
C SER A 32 -4.69 4.29 28.44
N ASN A 33 -4.24 4.79 27.28
CA ASN A 33 -3.98 6.21 27.08
C ASN A 33 -5.28 6.97 26.78
N ASN A 34 -5.14 8.30 26.65
CA ASN A 34 -6.24 9.23 26.44
C ASN A 34 -6.10 9.92 25.08
N VAL A 35 -7.22 10.16 24.41
CA VAL A 35 -7.25 10.71 23.06
C VAL A 35 -8.23 11.87 22.95
N ILE A 36 -7.80 12.95 22.28
CA ILE A 36 -8.71 14.01 21.83
C ILE A 36 -8.81 13.95 20.32
N TYR A 37 -10.03 13.94 19.79
CA TYR A 37 -10.30 14.00 18.36
C TYR A 37 -11.00 15.32 18.03
N ILE A 38 -10.32 16.18 17.28
CA ILE A 38 -10.85 17.46 16.79
C ILE A 38 -11.34 17.26 15.36
N ASP A 39 -12.64 17.37 15.14
CA ASP A 39 -13.31 17.09 13.87
C ASP A 39 -13.95 18.36 13.29
N MET A 40 -13.56 18.68 12.06
CA MET A 40 -14.00 19.80 11.24
C MET A 40 -14.78 19.32 10.01
N GLU A 41 -14.72 18.03 9.66
CA GLU A 41 -15.27 17.49 8.40
C GLU A 41 -16.57 16.70 8.58
N ASP A 42 -16.69 15.91 9.65
CA ASP A 42 -17.82 15.00 9.89
C ASP A 42 -18.62 15.43 11.13
N GLY A 43 -19.39 14.50 11.68
CA GLY A 43 -20.12 14.67 12.93
C GLY A 43 -19.87 13.54 13.94
N PRO A 44 -20.27 13.78 15.21
CA PRO A 44 -19.99 12.85 16.30
C PRO A 44 -20.61 11.47 16.11
N ILE A 45 -21.76 11.39 15.43
CA ILE A 45 -22.45 10.12 15.15
C ILE A 45 -21.59 9.21 14.25
N GLY A 46 -21.05 9.77 13.16
CA GLY A 46 -20.23 9.02 12.21
C GLY A 46 -18.94 8.53 12.85
N LEU A 47 -18.25 9.40 13.59
CA LEU A 47 -17.02 9.06 14.29
C LEU A 47 -17.26 7.98 15.37
N THR A 48 -18.28 8.17 16.22
CA THR A 48 -18.61 7.21 17.28
C THR A 48 -18.95 5.84 16.70
N ALA A 49 -19.74 5.79 15.63
CA ALA A 49 -20.08 4.53 14.96
C ALA A 49 -18.84 3.79 14.43
N ARG A 50 -17.85 4.51 13.89
CA ARG A 50 -16.58 3.91 13.43
C ARG A 50 -15.72 3.42 14.60
N MET A 51 -15.61 4.19 15.68
CA MET A 51 -14.88 3.76 16.88
C MET A 51 -15.49 2.49 17.51
N LEU A 52 -16.82 2.42 17.58
CA LEU A 52 -17.53 1.23 18.03
C LEU A 52 -17.30 0.04 17.07
N ALA A 53 -17.29 0.27 15.76
CA ALA A 53 -17.00 -0.76 14.77
C ALA A 53 -15.57 -1.31 14.91
N LEU A 54 -14.60 -0.47 15.28
CA LEU A 54 -13.23 -0.86 15.62
C LEU A 54 -13.14 -1.66 16.91
N GLY A 55 -14.21 -1.72 17.71
CA GLY A 55 -14.27 -2.48 18.96
C GLY A 55 -13.93 -1.65 20.20
N VAL A 56 -13.80 -0.32 20.09
CA VAL A 56 -13.60 0.53 21.25
C VAL A 56 -14.84 0.43 22.17
N PRO A 57 -14.69 0.10 23.46
CA PRO A 57 -15.83 -0.07 24.35
C PRO A 57 -16.64 1.23 24.50
N PRO A 58 -17.99 1.19 24.50
CA PRO A 58 -18.82 2.38 24.69
C PRO A 58 -18.49 3.16 25.97
N GLY A 59 -18.13 2.45 27.05
CA GLY A 59 -17.75 3.08 28.32
C GLY A 59 -16.46 3.89 28.23
N VAL A 60 -15.51 3.51 27.36
CA VAL A 60 -14.28 4.27 27.11
C VAL A 60 -14.59 5.54 26.32
N LEU A 61 -15.46 5.45 25.31
CA LEU A 61 -15.87 6.61 24.50
C LEU A 61 -16.73 7.61 25.30
N ALA A 62 -17.47 7.12 26.30
CA ALA A 62 -18.30 7.95 27.17
C ALA A 62 -17.52 8.56 28.35
N ASP A 63 -16.29 8.11 28.60
CA ASP A 63 -15.46 8.61 29.69
C ASP A 63 -14.69 9.87 29.25
N PRO A 64 -15.04 11.06 29.77
CA PRO A 64 -14.44 12.32 29.34
C PRO A 64 -12.97 12.47 29.73
N VAL A 65 -12.43 11.62 30.63
CA VAL A 65 -10.98 11.62 30.90
C VAL A 65 -10.21 10.69 29.97
N ARG A 66 -10.89 9.80 29.25
CA ARG A 66 -10.29 8.86 28.29
C ARG A 66 -10.40 9.32 26.85
N PHE A 67 -11.58 9.76 26.44
CA PHE A 67 -11.84 10.18 25.07
C PHE A 67 -12.64 11.48 25.04
N ALA A 68 -12.18 12.46 24.25
CA ALA A 68 -12.93 13.68 23.98
C ALA A 68 -13.05 13.92 22.48
N TYR A 69 -14.29 14.07 22.03
CA TYR A 69 -14.61 14.57 20.70
C TYR A 69 -14.85 16.08 20.79
N VAL A 70 -14.16 16.85 19.95
CA VAL A 70 -14.29 18.30 19.88
C VAL A 70 -14.64 18.68 18.46
N ARG A 71 -15.74 19.42 18.28
CA ARG A 71 -16.09 20.03 17.00
C ARG A 71 -16.05 21.54 17.16
N PRO A 72 -14.98 22.22 16.70
CA PRO A 72 -14.89 23.66 16.82
C PRO A 72 -15.92 24.35 15.91
N GLU A 73 -16.66 25.30 16.48
CA GLU A 73 -17.57 26.19 15.74
C GLU A 73 -17.00 27.61 15.61
N GLU A 74 -15.93 27.89 16.36
CA GLU A 74 -15.31 29.20 16.49
C GLU A 74 -13.79 29.09 16.41
N ALA A 75 -13.14 30.18 16.03
CA ALA A 75 -11.69 30.26 15.98
C ALA A 75 -11.04 30.08 17.37
N PHE A 76 -9.87 29.47 17.40
CA PHE A 76 -8.96 29.20 18.51
C PHE A 76 -8.31 30.49 19.07
N ARG A 77 -9.17 31.40 19.52
CA ARG A 77 -8.87 32.66 20.21
C ARG A 77 -8.67 32.40 21.71
N ASP A 78 -8.28 33.42 22.46
CA ASP A 78 -7.78 33.28 23.84
C ASP A 78 -8.73 32.57 24.82
N ASP A 79 -10.03 32.83 24.71
CA ASP A 79 -11.08 32.20 25.51
C ASP A 79 -11.27 30.72 25.17
N VAL A 80 -11.52 30.40 23.90
CA VAL A 80 -11.64 29.01 23.39
C VAL A 80 -10.38 28.22 23.70
N ARG A 81 -9.23 28.84 23.48
CA ARG A 81 -7.92 28.26 23.72
C ARG A 81 -7.69 27.96 25.20
N SER A 82 -8.13 28.83 26.11
CA SER A 82 -8.02 28.60 27.56
C SER A 82 -8.86 27.40 28.00
N ILE A 83 -10.08 27.24 27.45
CA ILE A 83 -10.93 26.09 27.70
C ILE A 83 -10.26 24.80 27.20
N PHE A 84 -9.70 24.83 26.00
CA PHE A 84 -9.00 23.68 25.44
C PHE A 84 -7.73 23.33 26.20
N TRP A 85 -7.00 24.31 26.73
CA TRP A 85 -5.86 24.05 27.62
C TRP A 85 -6.28 23.34 28.91
N ALA A 86 -7.38 23.75 29.53
CA ALA A 86 -7.91 23.04 30.70
C ALA A 86 -8.26 21.57 30.38
N LEU A 87 -8.85 21.33 29.20
CA LEU A 87 -9.14 19.97 28.72
C LEU A 87 -7.85 19.15 28.55
N LEU A 88 -6.84 19.71 27.90
CA LEU A 88 -5.54 19.06 27.70
C LEU A 88 -4.82 18.77 29.02
N ASP A 89 -4.82 19.70 29.96
CA ASP A 89 -4.17 19.56 31.26
C ASP A 89 -4.86 18.49 32.13
N GLN A 90 -6.19 18.39 32.02
CA GLN A 90 -7.00 17.39 32.72
C GLN A 90 -6.82 15.99 32.11
N MET A 91 -6.93 15.88 30.78
CA MET A 91 -6.89 14.58 30.09
C MET A 91 -5.47 14.05 29.91
N ARG A 92 -4.48 14.93 29.73
CA ARG A 92 -3.10 14.57 29.35
C ARG A 92 -3.06 13.52 28.24
N PRO A 93 -3.68 13.79 27.06
CA PRO A 93 -3.75 12.81 26.01
C PRO A 93 -2.37 12.44 25.49
N SER A 94 -2.22 11.20 25.04
CA SER A 94 -1.05 10.77 24.25
C SER A 94 -1.18 11.20 22.80
N LEU A 95 -2.42 11.30 22.29
CA LEU A 95 -2.75 11.63 20.91
C LEU A 95 -3.83 12.70 20.82
N VAL A 96 -3.58 13.71 19.99
CA VAL A 96 -4.60 14.66 19.51
C VAL A 96 -4.69 14.56 18.00
N VAL A 97 -5.87 14.21 17.47
CA VAL A 97 -6.13 14.22 16.02
C VAL A 97 -6.81 15.52 15.64
N LEU A 98 -6.41 16.13 14.52
CA LEU A 98 -7.06 17.28 13.90
C LEU A 98 -7.45 16.91 12.46
N ASP A 99 -8.76 16.76 12.23
CA ASP A 99 -9.37 16.31 10.98
C ASP A 99 -10.36 17.37 10.45
N SER A 100 -10.03 18.28 9.55
CA SER A 100 -8.78 18.39 8.80
C SER A 100 -8.12 19.77 8.94
N THR A 101 -6.84 19.80 8.57
CA THR A 101 -5.95 20.97 8.62
C THR A 101 -6.49 22.12 7.78
N GLY A 102 -7.02 21.83 6.59
CA GLY A 102 -7.57 22.85 5.69
C GLY A 102 -8.77 23.59 6.29
N GLU A 103 -9.74 22.84 6.81
CA GLU A 103 -10.93 23.42 7.44
C GLU A 103 -10.59 24.16 8.74
N SER A 104 -9.64 23.66 9.53
CA SER A 104 -9.17 24.38 10.71
C SER A 104 -8.48 25.70 10.37
N MET A 105 -7.68 25.74 9.29
CA MET A 105 -7.07 26.98 8.82
C MET A 105 -8.14 27.96 8.30
N ALA A 106 -9.15 27.47 7.60
CA ALA A 106 -10.27 28.29 7.12
C ALA A 106 -11.05 28.92 8.28
N LEU A 107 -11.32 28.15 9.34
CA LEU A 107 -11.97 28.65 10.57
C LEU A 107 -11.16 29.76 11.26
N GLU A 108 -9.83 29.68 11.21
CA GLU A 108 -8.92 30.73 11.72
C GLU A 108 -8.82 31.96 10.79
N GLY A 109 -9.47 31.95 9.62
CA GLY A 109 -9.30 32.99 8.60
C GLY A 109 -7.87 33.01 8.02
N THR A 110 -7.18 31.88 8.05
CA THR A 110 -5.80 31.73 7.55
C THR A 110 -5.82 31.56 6.04
N ASP A 111 -5.10 32.41 5.30
CA ASP A 111 -4.87 32.19 3.87
C ASP A 111 -3.92 30.99 3.67
N PRO A 112 -4.40 29.88 3.06
CA PRO A 112 -3.58 28.68 2.88
C PRO A 112 -2.45 28.86 1.87
N ASN A 113 -2.44 29.95 1.09
CA ASN A 113 -1.37 30.27 0.13
C ASN A 113 -0.30 31.20 0.73
N SER A 114 -0.51 31.72 1.93
CA SER A 114 0.46 32.58 2.62
C SER A 114 1.33 31.77 3.56
N ASP A 115 2.63 31.64 3.22
CA ASP A 115 3.60 30.89 4.01
C ASP A 115 3.71 31.40 5.47
N ASP A 116 3.55 32.71 5.67
CA ASP A 116 3.58 33.33 7.00
C ASP A 116 2.30 33.04 7.78
N ALA A 117 1.14 33.09 7.12
CA ALA A 117 -0.14 32.76 7.75
C ALA A 117 -0.20 31.29 8.15
N VAL A 118 0.25 30.38 7.27
CA VAL A 118 0.40 28.94 7.55
C VAL A 118 1.32 28.73 8.75
N ALA A 119 2.50 29.37 8.78
CA ALA A 119 3.44 29.22 9.89
C ALA A 119 2.84 29.72 11.22
N LEU A 120 2.13 30.85 11.18
CA LEU A 120 1.45 31.40 12.37
C LEU A 120 0.35 30.46 12.88
N TRP A 121 -0.45 29.87 11.99
CA TRP A 121 -1.45 28.87 12.36
C TRP A 121 -0.81 27.66 13.04
N PHE A 122 0.27 27.12 12.45
CA PHE A 122 1.02 26.01 13.03
C PHE A 122 1.53 26.36 14.43
N GLN A 123 2.07 27.56 14.64
CA GLN A 123 2.56 28.00 15.95
C GLN A 123 1.42 28.15 16.98
N ARG A 124 0.32 28.79 16.58
CA ARG A 124 -0.80 29.12 17.48
C ARG A 124 -1.66 27.93 17.86
N VAL A 125 -1.82 26.96 16.95
CA VAL A 125 -2.72 25.81 17.12
C VAL A 125 -1.90 24.54 17.28
N ALA A 126 -1.43 23.93 16.19
CA ALA A 126 -0.87 22.58 16.19
C ALA A 126 0.36 22.42 17.09
N THR A 127 1.31 23.36 17.02
CA THR A 127 2.55 23.34 17.81
C THR A 127 2.27 23.68 19.27
N ALA A 128 1.36 24.62 19.54
CA ALA A 128 0.96 24.96 20.91
C ALA A 128 0.29 23.76 21.62
N ILE A 129 -0.46 22.94 20.89
CA ILE A 129 -1.00 21.68 21.39
C ILE A 129 0.12 20.66 21.62
N ALA A 130 0.97 20.43 20.61
CA ALA A 130 2.05 19.44 20.68
C ALA A 130 3.02 19.71 21.84
N THR A 131 3.42 20.97 22.05
CA THR A 131 4.35 21.38 23.12
C THR A 131 3.83 21.11 24.54
N ARG A 132 2.55 20.74 24.71
CA ARG A 132 1.98 20.30 26.00
C ARG A 132 2.11 18.80 26.26
N GLY A 133 2.68 18.04 25.32
CA GLY A 133 2.95 16.61 25.49
C GLY A 133 2.42 15.68 24.39
N PRO A 134 1.17 15.80 23.89
CA PRO A 134 0.64 14.81 22.97
C PRO A 134 1.39 14.76 21.63
N ALA A 135 1.34 13.61 20.97
CA ALA A 135 1.52 13.55 19.54
C ALA A 135 0.31 14.22 18.88
N VAL A 136 0.53 15.22 18.03
CA VAL A 136 -0.54 15.85 17.25
C VAL A 136 -0.54 15.25 15.85
N LEU A 137 -1.64 14.63 15.41
CA LEU A 137 -1.81 14.11 14.06
C LEU A 137 -2.69 15.06 13.25
N LEU A 138 -2.08 15.70 12.24
CA LEU A 138 -2.76 16.61 11.33
C LEU A 138 -3.18 15.85 10.06
N LEU A 139 -4.48 15.80 9.78
CA LEU A 139 -5.00 15.26 8.53
C LEU A 139 -5.10 16.36 7.47
N ASP A 140 -4.67 16.08 6.25
CA ASP A 140 -4.76 17.03 5.13
C ASP A 140 -5.05 16.31 3.81
N HIS A 141 -5.50 17.06 2.80
CA HIS A 141 -5.77 16.52 1.46
C HIS A 141 -4.59 16.77 0.52
N LEU A 142 -4.37 15.83 -0.42
CA LEU A 142 -3.48 16.05 -1.55
C LEU A 142 -4.14 16.93 -2.63
N PRO A 143 -3.36 17.68 -3.43
CA PRO A 143 -3.89 18.44 -4.56
C PRO A 143 -4.65 17.56 -5.54
N LYS A 144 -5.81 18.04 -6.01
CA LYS A 144 -6.67 17.34 -6.98
C LYS A 144 -5.97 16.99 -8.30
N SER A 145 -4.82 17.60 -8.60
CA SER A 145 -4.08 17.40 -9.86
C SER A 145 -2.96 16.38 -9.77
N ASP A 146 -2.61 15.87 -8.59
CA ASP A 146 -1.47 14.96 -8.43
C ASP A 146 -1.61 14.03 -7.22
N SER A 147 -2.08 12.82 -7.49
CA SER A 147 -2.21 11.72 -6.53
C SER A 147 -0.87 11.16 -6.05
N ALA A 148 0.23 11.49 -6.74
CA ALA A 148 1.60 11.12 -6.41
C ALA A 148 2.37 12.26 -5.73
N ALA A 149 1.70 13.37 -5.40
CA ALA A 149 2.36 14.52 -4.80
C ALA A 149 3.05 14.14 -3.47
N PRO A 150 4.32 14.51 -3.26
CA PRO A 150 5.05 14.18 -2.05
C PRO A 150 4.62 15.02 -0.84
N SER A 151 3.59 15.87 -0.97
CA SER A 151 3.18 16.84 0.04
C SER A 151 1.70 17.30 -0.13
N PRO A 152 0.99 17.67 0.97
CA PRO A 152 -0.41 18.14 0.96
C PRO A 152 -0.63 19.48 0.20
N ILE A 153 -1.87 19.91 -0.05
CA ILE A 153 -2.16 21.21 -0.74
C ILE A 153 -1.53 22.40 0.00
N GLY A 154 -0.81 23.29 -0.71
CA GLY A 154 -0.07 24.43 -0.12
C GLY A 154 1.30 24.04 0.45
N SER A 155 2.05 23.24 -0.33
CA SER A 155 2.67 22.00 0.17
C SER A 155 4.03 22.11 0.86
N GLN A 156 4.85 23.12 0.55
CA GLN A 156 6.20 23.19 1.09
C GLN A 156 6.22 23.65 2.55
N ARG A 157 5.47 24.71 2.87
CA ARG A 157 5.49 25.31 4.20
C ARG A 157 4.82 24.44 5.26
N LYS A 158 3.68 23.82 4.93
CA LYS A 158 3.00 22.86 5.82
C LYS A 158 3.92 21.69 6.16
N ARG A 159 4.53 21.05 5.15
CA ARG A 159 5.50 19.98 5.37
C ARG A 159 6.72 20.46 6.16
N ALA A 160 7.21 21.68 5.92
CA ALA A 160 8.33 22.24 6.68
C ALA A 160 8.00 22.43 8.18
N ALA A 161 6.77 22.86 8.48
CA ALA A 161 6.27 23.10 9.84
C ALA A 161 6.03 21.83 10.67
N ILE A 162 5.86 20.67 10.02
CA ILE A 162 5.84 19.37 10.71
C ILE A 162 7.14 19.16 11.49
N SER A 163 7.02 18.86 12.78
CA SER A 163 8.15 18.66 13.71
C SER A 163 8.43 17.20 14.02
N GLY A 164 7.50 16.29 13.72
CA GLY A 164 7.64 14.83 13.79
C GLY A 164 7.76 14.19 12.41
N ALA A 165 6.90 13.21 12.13
CA ALA A 165 6.83 12.52 10.83
C ALA A 165 5.68 13.03 9.96
N GLN A 166 5.87 12.99 8.64
CA GLN A 166 4.82 13.17 7.64
C GLN A 166 4.68 11.89 6.81
N PHE A 167 3.45 11.45 6.62
CA PHE A 167 3.10 10.34 5.75
C PHE A 167 2.16 10.79 4.63
N ILE A 168 2.29 10.14 3.47
CA ILE A 168 1.34 10.20 2.38
C ILE A 168 0.67 8.83 2.26
N GLN A 169 -0.66 8.81 2.40
CA GLN A 169 -1.48 7.63 2.28
C GLN A 169 -2.05 7.49 0.87
N THR A 170 -1.74 6.36 0.24
CA THR A 170 -2.24 5.99 -1.09
C THR A 170 -2.98 4.66 -1.03
N ILE A 171 -3.92 4.47 -1.94
CA ILE A 171 -4.68 3.22 -2.04
C ILE A 171 -4.68 2.74 -3.50
N GLY A 172 -4.25 1.51 -3.72
CA GLY A 172 -4.33 0.89 -5.03
C GLY A 172 -5.79 0.62 -5.38
N LYS A 173 -6.18 0.80 -6.66
CA LYS A 173 -7.56 0.59 -7.13
C LYS A 173 -8.11 -0.80 -6.75
N GLU A 174 -7.26 -1.82 -6.79
CA GLU A 174 -7.64 -3.20 -6.42
C GLU A 174 -7.67 -3.43 -4.90
N MET A 175 -7.00 -2.58 -4.12
CA MET A 175 -6.92 -2.65 -2.65
C MET A 175 -7.84 -1.64 -1.97
N ALA A 176 -8.70 -0.95 -2.73
CA ALA A 176 -9.74 -0.09 -2.18
C ALA A 176 -10.70 -0.88 -1.28
N PHE A 177 -10.92 -0.36 -0.08
CA PHE A 177 -11.85 -0.91 0.90
C PHE A 177 -13.15 -0.10 0.99
N ALA A 178 -14.22 -0.77 1.40
CA ALA A 178 -15.54 -0.20 1.64
C ALA A 178 -16.27 -1.06 2.68
N LYS A 179 -17.49 -0.67 3.07
CA LYS A 179 -18.31 -1.51 3.95
C LYS A 179 -18.49 -2.91 3.34
N GLY A 180 -18.03 -3.95 4.06
CA GLY A 180 -18.07 -5.34 3.59
C GLY A 180 -17.02 -5.71 2.54
N ARG A 181 -16.09 -4.82 2.19
CA ARG A 181 -15.00 -5.08 1.25
C ARG A 181 -13.65 -4.80 1.91
N PRO A 182 -12.81 -5.82 2.12
CA PRO A 182 -11.50 -5.61 2.69
C PRO A 182 -10.55 -4.93 1.70
N GLY A 183 -9.50 -4.34 2.23
CA GLY A 183 -8.50 -3.65 1.45
C GLY A 183 -7.35 -3.12 2.29
N GLN A 184 -6.42 -2.44 1.62
CA GLN A 184 -5.18 -1.97 2.22
C GLN A 184 -4.74 -0.66 1.59
N ALA A 185 -4.33 0.29 2.41
CA ALA A 185 -3.66 1.52 2.02
C ALA A 185 -2.19 1.48 2.46
N ARG A 186 -1.33 2.14 1.69
CA ARG A 186 0.10 2.28 1.97
C ARG A 186 0.39 3.67 2.48
N LEU A 187 1.25 3.79 3.49
CA LEU A 187 1.67 5.06 4.07
C LEU A 187 3.16 5.24 3.82
N THR A 188 3.50 6.17 2.93
CA THR A 188 4.88 6.52 2.57
C THR A 188 5.36 7.66 3.43
N ALA A 189 6.48 7.50 4.12
CA ALA A 189 7.09 8.60 4.86
C ALA A 189 7.66 9.62 3.86
N THR A 190 7.27 10.88 3.97
CA THR A 190 7.81 11.99 3.15
C THR A 190 8.59 13.00 3.96
N LYS A 191 8.60 12.83 5.28
CA LYS A 191 9.47 13.54 6.21
C LYS A 191 9.57 12.77 7.51
N ASP A 192 10.75 12.75 8.10
CA ASP A 192 10.93 12.40 9.49
C ASP A 192 12.07 13.23 10.10
N ARG A 193 11.78 13.95 11.18
CA ARG A 193 12.80 14.74 11.90
C ARG A 193 13.65 13.92 12.87
N HIS A 194 13.16 12.77 13.32
CA HIS A 194 13.81 11.99 14.36
C HIS A 194 14.56 10.77 13.83
N GLY A 195 14.35 10.41 12.55
CA GLY A 195 15.16 9.43 11.83
C GLY A 195 14.75 7.96 12.01
N ASN A 196 13.51 7.67 12.42
CA ASN A 196 12.98 6.31 12.49
C ASN A 196 12.41 5.80 11.15
N PHE A 197 12.07 6.70 10.22
CA PHE A 197 11.48 6.37 8.93
C PHE A 197 12.35 6.84 7.77
N VAL A 198 12.56 5.97 6.79
CA VAL A 198 13.25 6.32 5.54
C VAL A 198 12.31 7.12 4.65
N THR A 199 12.73 8.33 4.28
CA THR A 199 11.92 9.20 3.42
C THR A 199 11.87 8.65 1.99
N GLY A 200 10.66 8.55 1.44
CA GLY A 200 10.38 7.98 0.11
C GLY A 200 9.95 6.52 0.15
N GLU A 201 10.15 5.84 1.28
CA GLU A 201 9.74 4.45 1.46
C GLU A 201 8.36 4.35 2.10
N VAL A 202 7.64 3.30 1.72
CA VAL A 202 6.45 2.91 2.47
C VAL A 202 6.94 2.49 3.87
N SER A 203 6.33 3.02 4.92
CA SER A 203 6.75 2.73 6.30
C SER A 203 5.73 1.87 7.04
N MET A 204 4.47 1.93 6.63
CA MET A 204 3.38 1.17 7.24
C MET A 204 2.24 0.97 6.25
N THR A 205 1.36 0.03 6.57
CA THR A 205 0.11 -0.18 5.85
C THR A 205 -1.06 -0.04 6.81
N LEU A 206 -2.16 0.55 6.32
CA LEU A 206 -3.46 0.44 6.94
C LEU A 206 -4.19 -0.70 6.25
N THR A 207 -4.51 -1.75 6.99
CA THR A 207 -5.34 -2.84 6.49
C THR A 207 -6.71 -2.79 7.14
N VAL A 208 -7.77 -2.85 6.33
CA VAL A 208 -9.15 -2.78 6.80
C VAL A 208 -9.89 -4.05 6.36
N ASN A 209 -10.34 -4.84 7.32
CA ASN A 209 -11.12 -6.06 7.10
C ASN A 209 -12.50 -5.97 7.78
N PRO A 210 -13.58 -6.45 7.14
CA PRO A 210 -14.85 -6.70 7.84
C PRO A 210 -14.64 -7.73 8.94
N ALA A 211 -15.23 -7.50 10.13
CA ALA A 211 -15.11 -8.38 11.29
C ALA A 211 -16.50 -8.92 11.71
N PRO A 212 -17.16 -9.76 10.88
CA PRO A 212 -18.55 -10.18 11.12
C PRO A 212 -18.71 -10.97 12.43
N SER A 213 -17.64 -11.62 12.92
CA SER A 213 -17.60 -12.30 14.22
C SER A 213 -17.85 -11.34 15.40
N ARG A 214 -17.52 -10.05 15.26
CA ARG A 214 -17.77 -8.99 16.26
C ARG A 214 -19.05 -8.21 15.99
N GLY A 215 -19.82 -8.54 14.94
CA GLY A 215 -21.04 -7.85 14.56
C GLY A 215 -21.05 -7.39 13.10
N THR A 216 -22.24 -7.17 12.56
CA THR A 216 -22.47 -6.92 11.12
C THR A 216 -21.85 -5.62 10.58
N SER A 217 -21.50 -4.69 11.46
CA SER A 217 -20.85 -3.43 11.10
C SER A 217 -19.44 -3.29 11.68
N SER A 218 -18.94 -4.33 12.34
CA SER A 218 -17.61 -4.33 12.96
C SER A 218 -16.53 -4.50 11.91
N VAL A 219 -15.39 -3.85 12.14
CA VAL A 219 -14.24 -3.85 11.23
C VAL A 219 -12.94 -3.89 12.01
N ASP A 220 -11.97 -4.66 11.52
CA ASP A 220 -10.60 -4.62 12.00
C ASP A 220 -9.82 -3.65 11.11
N ALA A 221 -9.35 -2.54 11.70
CA ALA A 221 -8.44 -1.63 11.02
C ALA A 221 -7.08 -1.66 11.73
N LEU A 222 -6.08 -2.22 11.07
CA LEU A 222 -4.77 -2.50 11.65
C LEU A 222 -3.72 -1.67 10.94
N LEU A 223 -2.92 -0.95 11.73
CA LEU A 223 -1.68 -0.34 11.29
C LEU A 223 -0.55 -1.33 11.56
N GLY A 224 0.17 -1.72 10.51
CA GLY A 224 1.26 -2.68 10.63
C GLY A 224 2.45 -2.28 9.77
N PRO A 225 3.64 -2.86 10.03
CA PRO A 225 4.76 -2.76 9.12
C PRO A 225 4.38 -3.37 7.77
N ILE A 226 5.19 -3.08 6.75
CA ILE A 226 5.09 -3.80 5.49
C ILE A 226 5.52 -5.24 5.75
N GLN A 227 4.72 -6.19 5.30
CA GLN A 227 5.17 -7.57 5.15
C GLN A 227 6.06 -7.61 3.92
N ASP A 228 7.27 -8.18 4.06
CA ASP A 228 8.41 -8.25 3.13
C ASP A 228 8.16 -7.80 1.68
N ASP A 229 9.16 -7.15 1.09
CA ASP A 229 9.12 -6.50 -0.24
C ASP A 229 8.75 -7.42 -1.42
N GLU A 230 8.55 -8.72 -1.17
CA GLU A 230 8.13 -9.72 -2.15
C GLU A 230 6.63 -9.62 -2.44
N TRP A 231 6.32 -9.40 -3.71
CA TRP A 231 4.94 -9.25 -4.18
C TRP A 231 4.10 -10.51 -3.92
N ALA A 232 2.92 -10.33 -3.33
CA ALA A 232 1.88 -11.36 -3.26
C ALA A 232 0.49 -10.83 -3.68
N PRO A 233 -0.29 -11.63 -4.43
CA PRO A 233 -1.64 -11.26 -4.87
C PRO A 233 -2.67 -11.46 -3.73
N THR A 234 -2.54 -10.72 -2.64
CA THR A 234 -3.32 -10.87 -1.38
C THR A 234 -4.84 -10.85 -1.58
N ARG A 235 -5.35 -10.05 -2.54
CA ARG A 235 -6.79 -10.06 -2.90
C ARG A 235 -7.25 -11.41 -3.46
N HIS A 236 -6.41 -12.05 -4.27
CA HIS A 236 -6.70 -13.38 -4.81
C HIS A 236 -6.52 -14.46 -3.75
N MET A 237 -5.57 -14.28 -2.83
CA MET A 237 -5.39 -15.17 -1.68
C MET A 237 -6.66 -15.20 -0.81
N LEU A 238 -7.23 -14.02 -0.50
CA LEU A 238 -8.52 -13.92 0.18
C LEU A 238 -9.63 -14.62 -0.60
N GLY A 239 -9.75 -14.35 -1.90
CA GLY A 239 -10.79 -14.99 -2.74
C GLY A 239 -10.67 -16.51 -2.80
N ILE A 240 -9.46 -17.07 -2.76
CA ILE A 240 -9.23 -18.52 -2.65
C ILE A 240 -9.67 -19.03 -1.27
N SER A 241 -9.32 -18.33 -0.20
CA SER A 241 -9.72 -18.69 1.16
C SER A 241 -11.25 -18.75 1.30
N GLU A 242 -11.94 -17.68 0.88
CA GLU A 242 -13.41 -17.60 0.88
C GLU A 242 -14.05 -18.71 0.02
N PHE A 243 -13.47 -18.99 -1.16
CA PHE A 243 -13.96 -20.06 -2.03
C PHE A 243 -13.83 -21.44 -1.40
N LEU A 244 -12.68 -21.75 -0.78
CA LEU A 244 -12.46 -23.05 -0.13
C LEU A 244 -13.36 -23.20 1.11
N GLU A 245 -13.52 -22.14 1.90
CA GLU A 245 -14.39 -22.11 3.07
C GLU A 245 -15.85 -22.39 2.69
N ALA A 246 -16.35 -21.78 1.61
CA ALA A 246 -17.72 -21.98 1.14
C ALA A 246 -18.00 -23.41 0.61
N ASN A 247 -17.00 -24.10 0.07
CA ASN A 247 -17.17 -25.44 -0.51
C ASN A 247 -17.00 -26.58 0.50
N GLN A 248 -16.37 -26.34 1.65
CA GLN A 248 -16.18 -27.30 2.76
C GLN A 248 -15.62 -28.68 2.34
N SER A 249 -14.90 -28.74 1.22
CA SER A 249 -14.36 -29.97 0.65
C SER A 249 -13.13 -29.65 -0.22
N PRO A 250 -12.12 -30.55 -0.31
CA PRO A 250 -10.92 -30.31 -1.08
C PRO A 250 -11.22 -30.01 -2.56
N GLN A 251 -10.66 -28.91 -3.08
CA GLN A 251 -10.92 -28.45 -4.45
C GLN A 251 -9.71 -28.65 -5.35
N THR A 252 -9.95 -28.92 -6.63
CA THR A 252 -8.87 -29.00 -7.64
C THR A 252 -8.38 -27.61 -8.02
N THR A 253 -7.13 -27.49 -8.47
CA THR A 253 -6.59 -26.23 -9.03
C THR A 253 -7.49 -25.65 -10.13
N ALA A 254 -8.08 -26.50 -10.97
CA ALA A 254 -9.00 -26.07 -12.04
C ALA A 254 -10.32 -25.50 -11.52
N ALA A 255 -10.88 -26.11 -10.46
CA ALA A 255 -12.07 -25.60 -9.79
C ALA A 255 -11.81 -24.22 -9.17
N ILE A 256 -10.67 -24.04 -8.49
CA ILE A 256 -10.27 -22.77 -7.87
C ILE A 256 -10.10 -21.68 -8.95
N LYS A 257 -9.38 -21.96 -10.04
CA LYS A 257 -9.22 -21.00 -11.15
C LYS A 257 -10.55 -20.59 -11.79
N LYS A 258 -11.55 -21.47 -11.78
CA LYS A 258 -12.89 -21.18 -12.30
C LYS A 258 -13.76 -20.42 -11.28
N GLY A 259 -13.59 -20.70 -9.99
CA GLY A 259 -14.38 -20.11 -8.91
C GLY A 259 -13.90 -18.74 -8.45
N VAL A 260 -12.59 -18.46 -8.58
CA VAL A 260 -11.97 -17.21 -8.13
C VAL A 260 -11.75 -16.28 -9.32
N LYS A 261 -12.28 -15.06 -9.23
CA LYS A 261 -12.12 -14.03 -10.27
C LYS A 261 -10.66 -13.56 -10.33
N GLY A 262 -10.05 -13.63 -11.52
CA GLY A 262 -8.69 -13.14 -11.77
C GLY A 262 -8.08 -13.79 -12.99
N LYS A 263 -6.86 -13.37 -13.36
CA LYS A 263 -6.08 -14.10 -14.37
C LYS A 263 -5.65 -15.44 -13.78
N SER A 264 -5.73 -16.52 -14.57
CA SER A 264 -5.38 -17.88 -14.13
C SER A 264 -3.99 -17.99 -13.51
N GLU A 265 -3.04 -17.21 -14.00
CA GLU A 265 -1.66 -17.17 -13.51
C GLU A 265 -1.57 -16.50 -12.14
N THR A 266 -2.27 -15.37 -11.95
CA THR A 266 -2.35 -14.66 -10.66
C THR A 266 -3.04 -15.50 -9.58
N VAL A 267 -4.10 -16.22 -9.94
CA VAL A 267 -4.78 -17.16 -9.03
C VAL A 267 -3.85 -18.32 -8.66
N LEU A 268 -3.01 -18.79 -9.59
CA LEU A 268 -2.05 -19.85 -9.30
C LEU A 268 -0.94 -19.36 -8.36
N ALA A 269 -0.40 -18.17 -8.60
CA ALA A 269 0.56 -17.52 -7.71
C ALA A 269 -0.01 -17.36 -6.28
N ALA A 270 -1.25 -16.88 -6.17
CA ALA A 270 -1.95 -16.76 -4.89
C ALA A 270 -2.07 -18.10 -4.16
N LEU A 271 -2.40 -19.16 -4.88
CA LEU A 271 -2.53 -20.50 -4.34
C LEU A 271 -1.18 -21.04 -3.85
N GLN A 272 -0.09 -20.80 -4.59
CA GLN A 272 1.26 -21.18 -4.19
C GLN A 272 1.68 -20.49 -2.89
N VAL A 273 1.44 -19.18 -2.79
CA VAL A 273 1.72 -18.41 -1.56
C VAL A 273 0.91 -18.96 -0.38
N LEU A 274 -0.38 -19.23 -0.56
CA LEU A 274 -1.24 -19.79 0.50
C LEU A 274 -0.78 -21.17 0.98
N VAL A 275 -0.31 -22.02 0.06
CA VAL A 275 0.24 -23.33 0.41
C VAL A 275 1.56 -23.19 1.16
N ALA A 276 2.49 -22.39 0.63
CA ALA A 276 3.78 -22.12 1.28
C ALA A 276 3.60 -21.51 2.69
N SER A 277 2.59 -20.66 2.85
CA SER A 277 2.26 -19.97 4.10
C SER A 277 1.40 -20.80 5.07
N GLY A 278 1.04 -22.05 4.69
CA GLY A 278 0.28 -22.97 5.55
C GLY A 278 -1.20 -22.61 5.75
N TYR A 279 -1.78 -21.77 4.89
CA TYR A 279 -3.23 -21.51 4.89
C TYR A 279 -4.00 -22.60 4.15
N VAL A 280 -3.35 -23.23 3.17
CA VAL A 280 -3.92 -24.30 2.34
C VAL A 280 -2.97 -25.49 2.37
N THR A 281 -3.51 -26.69 2.46
CA THR A 281 -2.73 -27.93 2.32
C THR A 281 -3.10 -28.65 1.04
N THR A 282 -2.19 -29.51 0.54
CA THR A 282 -2.39 -30.26 -0.70
C THR A 282 -2.42 -31.75 -0.47
N SER A 283 -3.30 -32.45 -1.20
CA SER A 283 -3.37 -33.91 -1.23
C SER A 283 -3.56 -34.44 -2.66
N SER A 284 -3.29 -35.73 -2.87
CA SER A 284 -3.49 -36.37 -4.18
C SER A 284 -4.97 -36.70 -4.40
N GLY A 285 -5.50 -36.28 -5.55
CA GLY A 285 -6.84 -36.59 -6.02
C GLY A 285 -6.86 -37.60 -7.18
N GLY A 286 -8.05 -37.94 -7.64
CA GLY A 286 -8.23 -38.79 -8.81
C GLY A 286 -7.60 -38.20 -10.07
N ARG A 287 -7.09 -39.06 -10.97
CA ARG A 287 -6.46 -38.67 -12.26
C ARG A 287 -5.25 -37.75 -12.10
N ASN A 288 -4.40 -37.98 -11.08
CA ASN A 288 -3.22 -37.17 -10.75
C ASN A 288 -3.53 -35.68 -10.48
N ALA A 289 -4.76 -35.35 -10.08
CA ALA A 289 -5.10 -33.99 -9.69
C ALA A 289 -4.53 -33.65 -8.31
N THR A 290 -4.06 -32.42 -8.14
CA THR A 290 -3.76 -31.87 -6.81
C THR A 290 -5.04 -31.28 -6.22
N LEU A 291 -5.42 -31.76 -5.05
CA LEU A 291 -6.52 -31.23 -4.24
C LEU A 291 -5.96 -30.25 -3.22
N HIS A 292 -6.71 -29.19 -2.95
CA HIS A 292 -6.37 -28.10 -2.04
C HIS A 292 -7.46 -27.98 -0.99
N GLU A 293 -7.06 -28.01 0.28
CA GLU A 293 -7.96 -27.93 1.43
C GLU A 293 -7.57 -26.76 2.33
N LEU A 294 -8.58 -26.02 2.80
CA LEU A 294 -8.37 -24.88 3.68
C LEU A 294 -7.97 -25.37 5.08
N VAL A 295 -6.83 -24.91 5.57
CA VAL A 295 -6.34 -25.20 6.93
C VAL A 295 -6.79 -24.10 7.90
N LYS A 296 -6.58 -22.84 7.50
CA LYS A 296 -6.99 -21.64 8.23
C LYS A 296 -7.44 -20.55 7.26
N ALA A 297 -8.43 -19.75 7.65
CA ALA A 297 -8.86 -18.61 6.85
C ALA A 297 -7.74 -17.57 6.72
N PHE A 298 -7.64 -16.96 5.54
CA PHE A 298 -6.71 -15.87 5.26
C PHE A 298 -7.46 -14.53 5.23
N SER A 299 -6.96 -13.54 5.96
CA SER A 299 -7.39 -12.14 5.89
C SER A 299 -6.29 -11.27 5.26
N ILE A 300 -6.67 -10.17 4.61
CA ILE A 300 -5.65 -9.23 4.12
C ILE A 300 -4.88 -8.70 5.34
N GLY A 301 -3.56 -8.62 5.23
CA GLY A 301 -2.68 -8.22 6.33
C GLY A 301 -2.19 -9.39 7.19
N ASP A 302 -2.68 -10.61 6.98
CA ASP A 302 -2.12 -11.81 7.59
C ASP A 302 -0.72 -12.10 7.06
N ALA A 303 0.17 -12.62 7.92
CA ALA A 303 1.53 -12.97 7.53
C ALA A 303 1.55 -14.09 6.48
N TYR A 304 2.39 -13.91 5.46
CA TYR A 304 2.61 -14.89 4.40
C TYR A 304 4.10 -14.98 4.05
N SER A 305 4.47 -16.05 3.35
CA SER A 305 5.80 -16.27 2.78
C SER A 305 5.65 -16.53 1.30
N VAL A 306 6.34 -15.72 0.48
CA VAL A 306 6.34 -15.89 -0.97
C VAL A 306 7.38 -16.95 -1.33
N PRO A 307 7.00 -18.06 -1.97
CA PRO A 307 7.97 -19.05 -2.40
C PRO A 307 8.76 -18.57 -3.62
N ASP A 308 10.00 -19.05 -3.76
CA ASP A 308 10.89 -18.72 -4.88
C ASP A 308 10.18 -18.86 -6.25
N GLY A 309 10.27 -17.81 -7.06
CA GLY A 309 9.77 -17.80 -8.44
C GLY A 309 8.30 -17.39 -8.61
N VAL A 310 7.65 -16.89 -7.56
CA VAL A 310 6.39 -16.15 -7.67
C VAL A 310 6.71 -14.67 -7.90
N SER A 311 6.42 -14.16 -9.10
CA SER A 311 6.60 -12.74 -9.43
C SER A 311 5.33 -12.10 -9.99
N GLU A 312 5.26 -10.78 -9.91
CA GLU A 312 4.18 -9.96 -10.46
C GLU A 312 4.15 -10.14 -11.99
N GLY A 313 3.32 -11.06 -12.47
CA GLY A 313 3.29 -11.45 -13.89
C GLY A 313 2.97 -12.91 -14.15
N GLY A 314 3.03 -13.77 -13.14
CA GLY A 314 2.44 -15.11 -13.23
C GLY A 314 3.08 -16.06 -14.27
N ALA A 315 4.20 -15.66 -14.87
CA ALA A 315 5.16 -16.64 -15.31
C ALA A 315 5.72 -17.29 -14.03
N PRO A 316 5.93 -18.62 -13.99
CA PRO A 316 6.92 -19.15 -13.06
C PRO A 316 8.23 -18.37 -13.28
N ALA A 317 9.23 -18.49 -12.40
CA ALA A 317 10.61 -18.20 -12.78
C ALA A 317 11.04 -19.12 -13.94
N GLY A 318 10.45 -18.95 -15.12
CA GLY A 318 10.98 -19.30 -16.41
C GLY A 318 12.05 -18.28 -16.67
N GLY A 319 13.19 -18.44 -16.00
CA GLY A 319 14.44 -18.28 -16.72
C GLY A 319 14.23 -19.00 -18.05
N CYS A 320 14.46 -18.32 -19.16
CA CYS A 320 13.97 -18.74 -20.47
C CYS A 320 14.55 -20.09 -20.94
N GLY A 321 15.33 -20.79 -20.12
CA GLY A 321 15.77 -22.16 -20.35
C GLY A 321 16.96 -22.24 -21.28
N HIS A 322 17.84 -21.22 -21.27
CA HIS A 322 18.96 -21.17 -22.20
C HIS A 322 20.28 -20.67 -21.55
N PRO A 323 21.45 -21.06 -22.09
CA PRO A 323 22.74 -20.99 -21.39
C PRO A 323 23.34 -19.58 -21.16
N TRP A 324 22.74 -18.51 -21.71
CA TRP A 324 23.33 -17.16 -21.73
C TRP A 324 22.91 -16.26 -20.55
N HIS A 325 22.26 -16.80 -19.52
CA HIS A 325 21.52 -16.02 -18.53
C HIS A 325 22.26 -15.64 -17.24
N ASP A 326 23.57 -15.89 -17.12
CA ASP A 326 24.27 -15.63 -15.85
C ASP A 326 24.87 -14.23 -15.67
N ALA A 327 24.86 -13.33 -16.67
CA ALA A 327 25.34 -11.95 -16.43
C ALA A 327 24.96 -10.84 -17.43
N LYS A 328 24.49 -11.14 -18.66
CA LYS A 328 24.51 -10.15 -19.76
C LYS A 328 23.24 -10.06 -20.62
N CYS A 329 22.09 -10.56 -20.17
CA CYS A 329 20.87 -10.49 -20.97
C CYS A 329 20.15 -9.15 -20.81
N ASN A 330 19.91 -8.43 -21.91
CA ASN A 330 18.96 -7.31 -21.98
C ASN A 330 17.63 -7.80 -22.60
N PRO A 331 16.60 -8.07 -21.78
CA PRO A 331 15.33 -8.65 -22.24
C PRO A 331 14.50 -7.71 -23.11
N ASP A 332 14.59 -6.38 -22.90
CA ASP A 332 13.86 -5.40 -23.70
C ASP A 332 14.31 -5.42 -25.17
N TRP A 333 15.62 -5.58 -25.39
CA TRP A 333 16.21 -5.68 -26.73
C TRP A 333 15.92 -7.03 -27.40
N CYS A 334 16.07 -8.15 -26.67
CA CYS A 334 15.93 -9.49 -27.24
C CYS A 334 14.52 -9.76 -27.84
N HIS A 335 13.48 -9.23 -27.18
CA HIS A 335 12.10 -9.34 -27.64
C HIS A 335 11.75 -8.33 -28.73
N ALA A 336 12.31 -7.12 -28.70
CA ALA A 336 12.07 -6.09 -29.71
C ALA A 336 12.71 -6.42 -31.06
N THR A 337 13.98 -6.84 -31.07
CA THR A 337 14.79 -6.91 -32.30
C THR A 337 14.77 -8.30 -32.95
N HIS A 338 14.82 -9.37 -32.14
CA HIS A 338 14.97 -10.74 -32.65
C HIS A 338 13.79 -11.67 -32.33
N ARG A 339 12.78 -11.16 -31.61
CA ARG A 339 11.61 -11.92 -31.16
C ARG A 339 12.01 -13.22 -30.44
N GLY A 340 13.10 -13.20 -29.66
CA GLY A 340 13.59 -14.35 -28.91
C GLY A 340 14.25 -15.48 -29.73
N ARG A 341 14.68 -15.24 -30.98
CA ARG A 341 15.27 -16.28 -31.86
C ARG A 341 16.80 -16.39 -31.82
N CYS A 342 17.47 -15.86 -30.78
CA CYS A 342 18.93 -15.78 -30.73
C CYS A 342 19.62 -17.17 -30.69
N ASN A 343 19.07 -18.14 -29.94
CA ASN A 343 19.62 -19.50 -29.92
C ASN A 343 19.47 -20.20 -31.26
N LYS A 344 18.30 -20.07 -31.90
CA LYS A 344 18.08 -20.63 -33.23
C LYS A 344 19.11 -20.10 -34.23
N ARG A 345 19.44 -18.80 -34.18
CA ARG A 345 20.50 -18.23 -35.02
C ARG A 345 21.87 -18.84 -34.70
N THR A 346 22.19 -19.05 -33.43
CA THR A 346 23.46 -19.66 -33.03
C THR A 346 23.54 -21.14 -33.47
N GLU A 347 22.44 -21.89 -33.31
CA GLU A 347 22.28 -23.27 -33.80
C GLU A 347 22.37 -23.36 -35.34
N ASP A 348 21.80 -22.38 -36.03
CA ASP A 348 21.89 -22.23 -37.49
C ASP A 348 23.29 -21.79 -37.95
N GLY A 349 24.24 -21.59 -37.02
CA GLY A 349 25.67 -21.35 -37.29
C GLY A 349 26.09 -19.87 -37.38
N TYR A 350 25.24 -18.95 -36.94
CA TYR A 350 25.56 -17.52 -36.89
C TYR A 350 26.38 -17.19 -35.64
N VAL A 351 27.30 -16.23 -35.75
CA VAL A 351 28.02 -15.66 -34.60
C VAL A 351 27.42 -14.29 -34.29
N LEU A 352 27.04 -14.11 -33.03
CA LEU A 352 26.45 -12.88 -32.50
C LEU A 352 27.44 -12.21 -31.52
N ASP A 353 27.45 -10.88 -31.43
CA ASP A 353 28.20 -10.16 -30.39
C ASP A 353 27.43 -10.01 -29.07
N ASP A 354 28.00 -9.27 -28.11
CA ASP A 354 27.40 -9.03 -26.78
C ASP A 354 26.07 -8.27 -26.86
N ASP A 355 25.88 -7.47 -27.92
CA ASP A 355 24.62 -6.79 -28.24
C ASP A 355 23.72 -7.64 -29.16
N GLY A 356 24.14 -8.88 -29.46
CA GLY A 356 23.45 -9.89 -30.27
C GLY A 356 23.28 -9.56 -31.75
N GLU A 357 24.09 -8.64 -32.27
CA GLU A 357 24.21 -8.33 -33.70
C GLU A 357 25.00 -9.43 -34.44
N ILE A 358 24.63 -9.71 -35.68
CA ILE A 358 25.31 -10.75 -36.49
C ILE A 358 26.67 -10.21 -36.91
N VAL A 359 27.73 -10.73 -36.29
CA VAL A 359 29.11 -10.43 -36.66
C VAL A 359 29.69 -11.44 -37.65
N SER A 360 29.10 -12.63 -37.75
CA SER A 360 29.48 -13.61 -38.76
C SER A 360 28.32 -14.51 -39.20
N TYR A 361 28.31 -14.84 -40.48
CA TYR A 361 27.31 -15.70 -41.11
C TYR A 361 27.80 -17.15 -41.19
N PRO A 362 26.89 -18.13 -41.25
CA PRO A 362 27.26 -19.54 -41.37
C PRO A 362 28.15 -19.80 -42.61
N PRO A 363 29.22 -20.62 -42.51
CA PRO A 363 30.17 -20.85 -43.60
C PRO A 363 29.55 -21.37 -44.90
N GLU A 364 28.44 -22.10 -44.81
CA GLU A 364 27.71 -22.58 -45.99
C GLU A 364 26.99 -21.44 -46.73
N MET A 365 26.43 -20.47 -45.99
CA MET A 365 25.77 -19.31 -46.56
C MET A 365 26.78 -18.36 -47.22
N VAL A 366 27.96 -18.21 -46.62
CA VAL A 366 29.08 -17.46 -47.21
C VAL A 366 29.52 -18.10 -48.52
N ARG A 367 29.72 -19.43 -48.55
CA ARG A 367 30.08 -20.16 -49.78
C ARG A 367 29.02 -20.03 -50.88
N GLN A 368 27.74 -20.16 -50.54
CA GLN A 368 26.65 -19.98 -51.52
C GLN A 368 26.62 -18.55 -52.09
N ARG A 369 26.87 -17.55 -51.25
CA ARG A 369 26.95 -16.14 -51.67
C ARG A 369 28.15 -15.90 -52.60
N GLU A 370 29.32 -16.42 -52.26
CA GLU A 370 30.51 -16.32 -53.10
C GLU A 370 30.33 -17.03 -54.46
N GLU A 371 29.67 -18.19 -54.47
CA GLU A 371 29.37 -18.90 -55.71
C GLU A 371 28.32 -18.16 -56.56
N GLN A 372 27.30 -17.55 -55.94
CA GLN A 372 26.38 -16.67 -56.64
C GLN A 372 27.09 -15.44 -57.23
N LEU A 373 28.00 -14.82 -56.48
CA LEU A 373 28.78 -13.68 -56.97
C LEU A 373 29.69 -14.08 -58.13
N ARG A 374 30.32 -15.26 -58.09
CA ARG A 374 31.07 -15.80 -59.24
C ARG A 374 30.19 -16.00 -60.46
N ARG A 375 29.01 -16.62 -60.31
CA ARG A 375 28.07 -16.82 -61.42
C ARG A 375 27.56 -15.52 -62.02
N ILE A 376 27.46 -14.46 -61.23
CA ILE A 376 27.10 -13.11 -61.70
C ILE A 376 28.28 -12.51 -62.47
N ALA A 377 29.50 -12.57 -61.95
CA ALA A 377 30.69 -12.07 -62.64
C ALA A 377 30.97 -12.80 -63.97
N GLU A 378 30.81 -14.13 -64.00
CA GLU A 378 30.97 -14.93 -65.23
C GLU A 378 29.90 -14.63 -66.29
N ARG A 379 28.72 -14.13 -65.88
CA ARG A 379 27.65 -13.65 -66.78
C ARG A 379 27.89 -12.26 -67.35
N GLU A 380 28.80 -11.47 -66.76
CA GLU A 380 29.18 -10.14 -67.26
C GLU A 380 30.40 -10.20 -68.20
N GLU A 381 31.12 -11.33 -68.23
CA GLU A 381 32.27 -11.59 -69.13
C GLU A 381 31.93 -12.50 -70.33
N SER A 382 30.66 -12.88 -70.52
CA SER A 382 30.13 -13.58 -71.71
C SER A 382 29.09 -12.75 -72.44
#